data_AF-A0A8X6IGB1-F1
#
_entry.id   AF-A0A8X6IGB1-F1
#
_cell.length_a   1.000
_cell.length_b   1.000
_cell.length_c   1.000
_cell.angle_alpha   90.00
_cell.angle_beta   90.00
_cell.angle_gamma   90.00
#
_symmetry.space_group_name_H-M   'P 1'
#
loop_
_entity.id
_entity.type
_entity.pdbx_description
1 polymer ?
#
loop_
_entity_poly.entity_id
_entity_poly.type
_entity_poly.pdbx_seq_one_letter_code
_entity_poly.pdbx_strand_id
1 'polypeptide(L)'
;MAVVVALSRNRGNLKGQLTKLLSAITDEETMNIPQLEAMLQLLKKVQEKFEVLKEDYYKSASDEEYLTIEASLSEIDQEIQHLEVRIKTSINKKKLSMFKVINTVQNSEKLNSFDSSRRINPQPIPLPVFTGRLD
;
A
#
# COMPACT_ATOMS: atom_id res chain seq x y z
N MET A 1 -34.95 -17.03 -0.13
CA MET A 1 -33.91 -18.02 -0.51
C MET A 1 -33.15 -17.70 -1.81
N ALA A 2 -33.79 -17.30 -2.92
CA ALA A 2 -33.08 -17.04 -4.19
C ALA A 2 -32.03 -15.89 -4.14
N VAL A 3 -32.27 -14.86 -3.33
CA VAL A 3 -31.37 -13.70 -3.18
C VAL A 3 -30.05 -14.09 -2.50
N VAL A 4 -30.10 -14.85 -1.40
CA VAL A 4 -28.93 -15.33 -0.65
C VAL A 4 -28.06 -16.26 -1.51
N VAL A 5 -28.67 -17.09 -2.37
CA VAL A 5 -27.95 -17.97 -3.31
C VAL A 5 -27.25 -17.16 -4.42
N ALA A 6 -27.85 -16.08 -4.90
CA ALA A 6 -27.22 -15.20 -5.89
C ALA A 6 -26.02 -14.44 -5.29
N LEU A 7 -26.18 -13.91 -4.07
CA LEU A 7 -25.11 -13.19 -3.37
C LEU A 7 -23.92 -14.11 -3.05
N SER A 8 -24.18 -15.37 -2.66
CA SER A 8 -23.12 -16.35 -2.39
C SER A 8 -22.36 -16.79 -3.65
N ARG A 9 -23.02 -16.81 -4.83
CA ARG A 9 -22.34 -16.97 -6.13
C ARG A 9 -21.45 -15.78 -6.47
N ASN A 10 -21.95 -14.56 -6.28
CA ASN A 10 -21.17 -13.34 -6.50
C ASN A 10 -19.93 -13.29 -5.59
N ARG A 11 -20.10 -13.69 -4.33
CA ARG A 11 -18.99 -13.87 -3.37
C ARG A 11 -17.94 -14.86 -3.88
N GLY A 12 -18.36 -16.03 -4.35
CA GLY A 12 -17.45 -17.03 -4.91
C GLY A 12 -16.66 -16.52 -6.11
N ASN A 13 -17.28 -15.70 -6.96
CA ASN A 13 -16.61 -15.06 -8.08
C ASN A 13 -15.54 -14.06 -7.62
N LEU A 14 -15.85 -13.21 -6.62
CA LEU A 14 -14.87 -12.28 -6.05
C LEU A 14 -13.69 -13.02 -5.41
N LYS A 15 -13.96 -14.09 -4.64
CA LYS A 15 -12.90 -14.96 -4.08
C LYS A 15 -12.03 -15.56 -5.19
N GLY A 16 -12.63 -16.06 -6.27
CA GLY A 16 -11.88 -16.57 -7.42
C GLY A 16 -11.03 -15.50 -8.13
N GLN A 17 -11.51 -14.26 -8.20
CA GLN A 17 -10.73 -13.14 -8.74
C GLN A 17 -9.54 -12.78 -7.82
N LEU A 18 -9.75 -12.81 -6.50
CA LEU A 18 -8.70 -12.59 -5.51
C LEU A 18 -7.63 -13.68 -5.56
N THR A 19 -8.02 -14.95 -5.61
CA THR A 19 -7.06 -16.05 -5.75
C THR A 19 -6.23 -15.92 -7.03
N LYS A 20 -6.84 -15.53 -8.15
CA LYS A 20 -6.12 -15.28 -9.41
C LYS A 20 -5.14 -14.11 -9.30
N LEU A 21 -5.54 -13.03 -8.64
CA LEU A 21 -4.68 -11.89 -8.35
C LEU A 21 -3.50 -12.30 -7.46
N LEU A 22 -3.75 -13.07 -6.41
CA LEU A 22 -2.74 -13.60 -5.50
C LEU A 22 -1.74 -14.49 -6.23
N SER A 23 -2.22 -15.40 -7.09
CA SER A 23 -1.38 -16.26 -7.94
C SER A 23 -0.70 -15.53 -9.09
N ALA A 24 -1.09 -14.28 -9.39
CA ALA A 24 -0.33 -13.45 -10.32
C ALA A 24 0.84 -12.76 -9.60
N ILE A 25 0.76 -12.58 -8.28
CA ILE A 25 1.75 -11.91 -7.42
C ILE A 25 2.80 -12.91 -6.89
N THR A 26 3.06 -14.01 -7.63
CA THR A 26 3.98 -15.07 -7.18
C THR A 26 5.43 -14.61 -7.13
N ASP A 27 5.82 -13.62 -7.95
CA ASP A 27 7.15 -13.00 -7.93
C ASP A 27 7.04 -11.47 -7.94
N GLU A 28 6.75 -10.88 -6.79
CA GLU A 28 6.77 -9.42 -6.59
C GLU A 28 8.11 -8.77 -6.97
N GLU A 29 9.20 -9.53 -6.86
CA GLU A 29 10.54 -9.06 -7.21
C GLU A 29 10.75 -8.93 -8.72
N THR A 30 10.07 -9.72 -9.55
CA THR A 30 10.22 -9.67 -11.02
C THR A 30 9.29 -8.66 -11.67
N MET A 31 8.18 -8.30 -11.02
CA MET A 31 7.19 -7.37 -11.60
C MET A 31 7.66 -5.92 -11.65
N ASN A 32 7.37 -5.25 -12.75
CA ASN A 32 7.66 -3.83 -12.92
C ASN A 32 6.63 -2.95 -12.18
N ILE A 33 7.02 -1.73 -11.81
CA ILE A 33 6.13 -0.79 -11.10
C ILE A 33 4.79 -0.57 -11.82
N PRO A 34 4.73 -0.38 -13.17
CA PRO A 34 3.45 -0.21 -13.86
C PRO A 34 2.55 -1.45 -13.80
N GLN A 35 3.13 -2.66 -13.74
CA GLN A 35 2.36 -3.91 -13.59
C GLN A 35 1.75 -4.00 -12.19
N LEU A 36 2.53 -3.67 -11.15
CA LEU A 36 2.05 -3.59 -9.77
C LEU A 36 0.93 -2.53 -9.62
N GLU A 37 1.07 -1.39 -10.29
CA GLU A 37 0.03 -0.34 -10.31
C GLU A 37 -1.25 -0.80 -11.02
N ALA A 38 -1.14 -1.50 -12.15
CA ALA A 38 -2.29 -2.07 -12.85
C ALA A 38 -3.03 -3.13 -12.00
N MET A 39 -2.28 -3.94 -11.24
CA MET A 39 -2.87 -4.89 -10.28
C MET A 39 -3.60 -4.18 -9.14
N LEU A 40 -3.06 -3.08 -8.63
CA LEU A 40 -3.72 -2.27 -7.61
C LEU A 40 -5.04 -1.69 -8.14
N GLN A 41 -5.07 -1.23 -9.40
CA GLN A 41 -6.31 -0.79 -10.05
C GLN A 41 -7.34 -1.92 -10.19
N LEU A 42 -6.89 -3.13 -10.51
CA LEU A 42 -7.78 -4.30 -10.58
C LEU A 42 -8.32 -4.67 -9.18
N LEU A 43 -7.48 -4.61 -8.15
CA LEU A 43 -7.88 -4.85 -6.77
C LEU A 43 -8.92 -3.81 -6.30
N LYS A 44 -8.76 -2.54 -6.65
CA LYS A 44 -9.77 -1.50 -6.35
C LYS A 44 -11.13 -1.81 -6.97
N LYS A 45 -11.16 -2.29 -8.23
CA LYS A 45 -12.42 -2.71 -8.87
C LYS A 45 -13.06 -3.91 -8.16
N VAL A 46 -12.24 -4.83 -7.62
CA VAL A 46 -12.73 -5.96 -6.83
C VAL A 46 -13.30 -5.47 -5.49
N GLN A 47 -12.62 -4.51 -4.85
CA GLN A 47 -13.06 -3.88 -3.61
C GLN A 47 -14.38 -3.12 -3.78
N GLU A 48 -14.55 -2.32 -4.83
CA GLU A 48 -15.80 -1.63 -5.14
C GLU A 48 -16.97 -2.61 -5.29
N LYS A 49 -16.75 -3.71 -6.02
CA LYS A 49 -17.76 -4.77 -6.17
C LYS A 49 -18.06 -5.48 -4.86
N PHE A 50 -17.07 -5.62 -3.99
CA PHE A 50 -17.22 -6.23 -2.68
C PHE A 50 -18.04 -5.35 -1.73
N GLU A 51 -17.83 -4.02 -1.75
CA GLU A 51 -18.64 -3.08 -0.95
C GLU A 51 -20.12 -3.10 -1.39
N VAL A 52 -20.39 -3.09 -2.69
CA VAL A 52 -21.77 -3.23 -3.19
C VAL A 52 -22.38 -4.56 -2.73
N LEU A 53 -21.63 -5.66 -2.81
CA LEU A 53 -22.08 -6.96 -2.34
C LEU A 53 -22.37 -6.96 -0.84
N LYS A 54 -21.55 -6.30 -0.03
CA LYS A 54 -21.70 -6.15 1.42
C LYS A 54 -22.96 -5.36 1.76
N GLU A 55 -23.20 -4.25 1.08
CA GLU A 55 -24.46 -3.50 1.23
C GLU A 55 -25.69 -4.34 0.89
N ASP A 56 -25.65 -5.09 -0.22
CA ASP A 56 -26.76 -5.93 -0.66
C ASP A 56 -27.03 -7.07 0.36
N TYR A 57 -25.98 -7.61 0.96
CA TYR A 57 -26.10 -8.58 2.06
C TYR A 57 -26.76 -7.95 3.29
N TYR A 58 -26.34 -6.75 3.72
CA TYR A 58 -26.95 -6.08 4.87
C TYR A 58 -28.40 -5.70 4.65
N LYS A 59 -28.82 -5.41 3.41
CA LYS A 59 -30.21 -5.11 3.06
C LYS A 59 -31.10 -6.36 3.04
N SER A 60 -30.54 -7.56 2.89
CA SER A 60 -31.29 -8.79 2.62
C SER A 60 -31.11 -9.91 3.64
N ALA A 61 -30.15 -9.80 4.55
CA ALA A 61 -29.87 -10.81 5.57
C ALA A 61 -30.90 -10.80 6.70
N SER A 62 -31.28 -11.99 7.17
CA SER A 62 -31.98 -12.20 8.43
C SER A 62 -30.98 -12.32 9.59
N ASP A 63 -31.42 -12.04 10.82
CA ASP A 63 -30.58 -12.05 12.02
C ASP A 63 -29.83 -13.37 12.24
N GLU A 64 -30.41 -14.51 11.85
CA GLU A 64 -29.81 -15.84 11.99
C GLU A 64 -28.68 -16.11 10.96
N GLU A 65 -28.78 -15.54 9.76
CA GLU A 65 -27.77 -15.72 8.70
C GLU A 65 -26.66 -14.66 8.77
N TYR A 66 -26.90 -13.56 9.47
CA TYR A 66 -26.02 -12.39 9.56
C TYR A 66 -24.61 -12.74 10.03
N LEU A 67 -24.46 -13.46 11.15
CA LEU A 67 -23.15 -13.79 11.73
C LEU A 67 -22.29 -14.63 10.78
N THR A 68 -22.91 -15.58 10.08
CA THR A 68 -22.20 -16.47 9.15
C THR A 68 -21.76 -15.72 7.89
N ILE A 69 -22.62 -14.83 7.40
CA ILE A 69 -22.34 -13.96 6.26
C ILE A 69 -21.24 -12.96 6.62
N GLU A 70 -21.31 -12.35 7.81
CA GLU A 70 -20.34 -11.38 8.31
C GLU A 70 -18.94 -12.00 8.44
N ALA A 71 -18.82 -13.19 9.05
CA ALA A 71 -17.55 -13.90 9.12
C ALA A 71 -16.97 -14.17 7.71
N SER A 72 -17.81 -14.61 6.78
CA SER A 72 -17.39 -14.88 5.40
C SER A 72 -16.98 -13.63 4.63
N LEU A 73 -17.65 -12.49 4.86
CA LEU A 73 -17.29 -11.21 4.27
C LEU A 73 -15.99 -10.69 4.88
N SER A 74 -15.80 -10.86 6.19
CA SER A 74 -14.59 -10.44 6.89
C SER A 74 -13.34 -11.14 6.35
N GLU A 75 -13.41 -12.44 6.03
CA GLU A 75 -12.30 -13.16 5.39
C GLU A 75 -11.87 -12.52 4.06
N ILE A 76 -12.84 -12.17 3.21
CA ILE A 76 -12.57 -11.57 1.90
C ILE A 76 -11.99 -10.15 2.04
N ASP A 77 -12.51 -9.38 3.01
CA ASP A 77 -12.00 -8.03 3.31
C ASP A 77 -10.55 -8.08 3.79
N GLN A 78 -10.23 -9.01 4.70
CA GLN A 78 -8.86 -9.23 5.16
C GLN A 78 -7.92 -9.63 4.01
N GLU A 79 -8.37 -10.49 3.10
CA GLU A 79 -7.58 -10.91 1.93
C GLU A 79 -7.32 -9.74 0.97
N ILE A 80 -8.33 -8.88 0.72
CA ILE A 80 -8.17 -7.64 -0.07
C ILE A 80 -7.14 -6.72 0.58
N GLN A 81 -7.27 -6.43 1.88
CA GLN A 81 -6.37 -5.54 2.60
C GLN A 81 -4.93 -6.06 2.60
N HIS A 82 -4.75 -7.35 2.86
CA HIS A 82 -3.44 -7.98 2.82
C HIS A 82 -2.80 -7.84 1.44
N LEU A 83 -3.55 -8.08 0.37
CA LEU A 83 -3.07 -7.93 -1.00
C LEU A 83 -2.68 -6.47 -1.31
N GLU A 84 -3.50 -5.51 -0.88
CA GLU A 84 -3.27 -4.09 -1.12
C GLU A 84 -1.97 -3.61 -0.45
N VAL A 85 -1.79 -3.95 0.83
CA VAL A 85 -0.58 -3.62 1.60
C VAL A 85 0.65 -4.25 0.97
N ARG A 86 0.55 -5.52 0.54
CA ARG A 86 1.64 -6.24 -0.11
C ARG A 86 2.08 -5.56 -1.40
N ILE A 87 1.15 -5.25 -2.31
CA ILE A 87 1.43 -4.55 -3.57
C ILE A 87 2.05 -3.16 -3.31
N LYS A 88 1.45 -2.35 -2.41
CA LYS A 88 1.97 -1.02 -2.04
C LYS A 88 3.39 -1.08 -1.48
N THR A 89 3.65 -2.06 -0.60
CA THR A 89 4.96 -2.27 0.01
C THR A 89 6.01 -2.60 -1.06
N SER A 90 5.67 -3.46 -2.02
CA SER A 90 6.59 -3.84 -3.10
C SER A 90 6.86 -2.71 -4.09
N ILE A 91 5.85 -1.88 -4.40
CA ILE A 91 6.05 -0.62 -5.15
C ILE A 91 7.02 0.29 -4.38
N ASN A 92 6.81 0.50 -3.08
CA ASN A 92 7.66 1.37 -2.27
C ASN A 92 9.10 0.85 -2.16
N LYS A 93 9.30 -0.46 -1.97
CA LYS A 93 10.63 -1.09 -1.97
C LYS A 93 11.36 -0.84 -3.29
N LYS A 94 10.69 -1.03 -4.44
CA LYS A 94 11.27 -0.78 -5.77
C LYS A 94 11.57 0.69 -6.03
N LYS A 95 10.72 1.61 -5.57
CA LYS A 95 11.01 3.06 -5.65
C LYS A 95 12.25 3.39 -4.82
N LEU A 96 12.34 2.93 -3.58
CA LEU A 96 13.49 3.16 -2.70
C LEU A 96 14.80 2.56 -3.25
N SER A 97 14.76 1.38 -3.86
CA SER A 97 15.95 0.80 -4.49
C SER A 97 16.43 1.63 -5.68
N MET A 98 15.51 2.14 -6.52
CA MET A 98 15.86 3.08 -7.60
C MET A 98 16.51 4.37 -7.08
N PHE A 99 15.95 4.98 -6.03
CA PHE A 99 16.53 6.18 -5.42
C PHE A 99 17.92 5.94 -4.83
N LYS A 100 18.16 4.78 -4.21
CA LYS A 100 19.51 4.40 -3.71
C LYS A 100 20.52 4.30 -4.84
N VAL A 101 20.17 3.64 -5.95
CA VAL A 101 21.06 3.50 -7.12
C VAL A 101 21.42 4.87 -7.69
N ILE A 102 20.46 5.79 -7.83
CA ILE A 102 20.72 7.15 -8.31
C ILE A 102 21.69 7.89 -7.39
N ASN A 103 21.50 7.82 -6.07
CA ASN A 103 22.40 8.48 -5.11
C ASN A 103 23.81 7.88 -5.06
N THR A 104 23.96 6.58 -5.34
CA THR A 104 25.29 5.95 -5.47
C THR A 104 25.99 6.31 -6.78
N VAL A 105 25.25 6.39 -7.90
CA VAL A 105 25.82 6.79 -9.20
C VAL A 105 26.24 8.26 -9.19
N GLN A 106 25.45 9.14 -8.57
CA GLN A 106 25.81 10.55 -8.39
C GLN A 106 26.99 10.78 -7.44
N ASN A 107 27.27 9.84 -6.53
CA ASN A 107 28.46 9.90 -5.67
C ASN A 107 29.71 9.33 -6.36
N SER A 108 29.58 8.36 -7.27
CA SER A 108 30.72 7.81 -8.01
C SER A 108 31.21 8.73 -9.13
N GLU A 109 30.35 9.58 -9.69
CA GLU A 109 30.77 10.58 -10.70
C GLU A 109 31.39 11.83 -10.08
N LYS A 110 31.21 12.06 -8.76
CA LYS A 110 31.80 13.18 -8.02
C LYS A 110 33.07 12.82 -7.23
N LEU A 111 33.58 11.60 -7.34
CA LEU A 111 34.73 11.14 -6.55
C LEU A 111 36.07 11.15 -7.32
N ASN A 112 36.18 11.91 -8.42
CA ASN A 112 37.46 12.07 -9.15
C ASN A 112 37.97 13.52 -9.19
N SER A 113 37.47 14.41 -8.32
CA SER A 113 38.15 15.69 -8.07
C SER A 113 37.68 16.34 -6.77
N PHE A 114 38.19 15.92 -5.63
CA PHE A 114 38.27 16.83 -4.48
C PHE A 114 39.60 16.64 -3.77
N ASP A 115 40.61 17.08 -4.49
CA ASP A 115 41.87 17.54 -3.92
C ASP A 115 41.57 18.71 -2.94
N SER A 116 42.17 18.61 -1.76
CA SER A 116 42.47 19.69 -0.82
C SER A 116 41.33 20.48 -0.15
N SER A 117 41.09 20.12 1.11
CA SER A 117 41.07 21.05 2.26
C SER A 117 40.19 22.30 2.15
N ARG A 118 38.92 22.20 2.55
CA ARG A 118 38.22 23.35 3.18
C ARG A 118 37.56 22.90 4.48
N ARG A 119 38.26 23.11 5.59
CA ARG A 119 37.65 23.11 6.93
C ARG A 119 36.65 24.25 6.96
N ILE A 120 35.37 23.92 7.01
CA ILE A 120 34.30 24.90 7.17
C ILE A 120 34.29 25.26 8.65
N ASN A 121 34.93 26.36 9.03
CA ASN A 121 34.79 26.92 10.38
C ASN A 121 33.44 27.68 10.43
N PRO A 122 32.45 27.22 11.20
CA PRO A 122 31.22 27.98 11.37
C PRO A 122 31.50 29.29 12.14
N GLN A 123 30.97 30.41 11.64
CA GLN A 123 31.05 31.69 12.33
C GLN A 123 30.20 31.64 13.61
N PRO A 124 30.69 32.14 14.75
CA PRO A 124 29.95 32.09 16.01
C PRO A 124 28.71 32.99 15.98
N ILE A 125 27.55 32.41 16.32
CA ILE A 125 26.28 33.12 16.43
C ILE A 125 26.27 33.88 17.77
N PRO A 126 25.98 35.18 17.80
CA PRO A 126 25.91 35.94 19.04
C PRO A 126 24.69 35.50 19.85
N LEU A 127 24.90 35.20 21.13
CA LEU A 127 23.82 34.87 22.07
C LEU A 127 23.13 36.16 22.55
N PRO A 128 21.79 36.14 22.73
CA PRO A 128 21.07 37.27 23.30
C PRO A 128 21.51 37.52 24.75
N VAL A 129 21.83 38.78 25.06
CA VAL A 129 22.18 39.19 26.42
C VAL A 129 20.89 39.50 27.17
N PHE A 130 20.56 38.67 28.16
CA PHE A 130 19.41 38.89 29.03
C PHE A 130 19.73 40.00 30.04
N THR A 131 19.25 41.21 29.78
CA THR A 131 19.28 42.31 30.75
C THR A 131 18.01 42.22 31.59
N GLY A 132 18.03 41.43 32.66
CA GLY A 132 16.84 41.09 33.48
C GLY A 132 16.17 42.28 34.19
N ARG A 133 15.56 43.20 33.45
CA ARG A 133 14.58 44.15 33.95
C ARG A 133 13.20 43.53 33.79
N LEU A 134 12.63 43.11 34.91
CA LEU A 134 11.20 42.90 35.07
C LEU A 134 10.65 44.24 35.55
N ASP A 135 9.78 44.86 34.74
CA ASP A 135 8.93 45.98 35.20
C ASP A 135 7.81 45.47 36.11
#